data_AF-X1D855-F1
#
_entry.id   AF-X1D855-F1
#
_cell.length_a   1.000
_cell.length_b   1.000
_cell.length_c   1.000
_cell.angle_alpha   90.00
_cell.angle_beta   90.00
_cell.angle_gamma   90.00
#
_symmetry.space_group_name_H-M   'P 1'
#
loop_
_entity.id
_entity.type
_entity.pdbx_description
1 polymer ?
#
loop_
_entity_poly.entity_id
_entity_poly.type
_entity_poly.pdbx_seq_one_letter_code
_entity_poly.pdbx_strand_id
1 'polypeptide(L)'
;LGTIWEHYECGYFPLSMHIRYVDGKPLYFTQEFREKKRAASKYPVSIQDKILAEYKEMYGEGGLICDSRLKKVKECGGQMIAKTNWFYGYSSFSLESALKVNGMDELMDGDFSLMDVDFGQRLAMAEHENIFLLDIKLLVIEHCHDSLSSRVFGNVQDIGTIKCNYAILELNKRKKRCKANQTLLDAEDLDYIKKETLGPACSWRPHLYMDDCEGPMFKLWAENQPIFDLREERRLE
;
A
#
# COMPACT_ATOMS: atom_id res chain seq x y z
N LEU A 1 4.18 16.42 -16.62
CA LEU A 1 5.48 16.70 -15.97
C LEU A 1 5.54 18.12 -15.40
N GLY A 2 5.15 19.17 -16.15
CA GLY A 2 5.15 20.56 -15.65
C GLY A 2 4.47 20.75 -14.29
N THR A 3 3.23 20.29 -14.12
CA THR A 3 2.48 20.44 -12.85
C THR A 3 3.10 19.69 -11.65
N ILE A 4 3.77 18.56 -11.87
CA ILE A 4 4.47 17.84 -10.78
C ILE A 4 5.65 18.68 -10.31
N TRP A 5 6.42 19.22 -11.25
CA TRP A 5 7.58 20.06 -10.94
C TRP A 5 7.16 21.38 -10.28
N GLU A 6 6.11 22.03 -10.77
CA GLU A 6 5.54 23.26 -10.18
C GLU A 6 5.16 23.06 -8.71
N HIS A 7 4.47 21.94 -8.40
CA HIS A 7 4.09 21.61 -7.02
C HIS A 7 5.31 21.31 -6.15
N TYR A 8 6.31 20.63 -6.69
CA TYR A 8 7.57 20.36 -6.00
C TYR A 8 8.35 21.63 -5.68
N GLU A 9 8.44 22.58 -6.62
CA GLU A 9 9.05 23.90 -6.38
C GLU A 9 8.31 24.71 -5.32
N CYS A 10 7.00 24.47 -5.15
CA CYS A 10 6.20 25.04 -4.06
C CYS A 10 6.40 24.33 -2.70
N GLY A 11 7.27 23.32 -2.62
CA GLY A 11 7.57 22.58 -1.39
C GLY A 11 6.64 21.40 -1.11
N TYR A 12 5.84 20.97 -2.09
CA TYR A 12 4.93 19.84 -1.94
C TYR A 12 5.46 18.56 -2.60
N PHE A 13 5.03 17.42 -2.08
CA PHE A 13 5.16 16.11 -2.71
C PHE A 13 3.82 15.74 -3.35
N PRO A 14 3.63 16.07 -4.64
CA PRO A 14 2.41 15.71 -5.34
C PRO A 14 2.21 14.19 -5.41
N LEU A 15 0.98 13.77 -5.13
CA LEU A 15 0.49 12.40 -5.26
C LEU A 15 -0.48 12.35 -6.43
N SER A 16 -0.25 11.44 -7.38
CA SER A 16 -1.19 11.25 -8.48
C SER A 16 -2.32 10.33 -8.06
N MET A 17 -3.53 10.67 -8.49
CA MET A 17 -4.70 9.78 -8.41
C MET A 17 -4.84 9.00 -9.72
N HIS A 18 -5.63 7.93 -9.71
CA HIS A 18 -5.79 7.09 -10.89
C HIS A 18 -7.25 6.98 -11.36
N ILE A 19 -7.40 6.72 -12.65
CA ILE A 19 -8.64 6.21 -13.25
C ILE A 19 -8.37 4.78 -13.71
N ARG A 20 -9.27 3.85 -13.37
CA ARG A 20 -9.13 2.44 -13.73
C ARG A 20 -9.54 2.21 -15.17
N TYR A 21 -8.72 1.48 -15.92
CA TYR A 21 -8.98 1.09 -17.29
C TYR A 21 -8.93 -0.43 -17.44
N VAL A 22 -9.69 -0.99 -18.37
CA VAL A 22 -9.60 -2.38 -18.82
C VAL A 22 -9.71 -2.39 -20.34
N ASP A 23 -8.83 -3.14 -21.01
CA ASP A 23 -8.82 -3.26 -22.47
C ASP A 23 -8.85 -1.90 -23.21
N GLY A 24 -8.09 -0.93 -22.69
CA GLY A 24 -7.99 0.43 -23.25
C GLY A 24 -9.20 1.34 -23.01
N LYS A 25 -10.20 0.91 -22.22
CA LYS A 25 -11.39 1.70 -21.92
C LYS A 25 -11.51 2.01 -20.41
N PRO A 26 -12.06 3.17 -20.03
CA PRO A 26 -12.36 3.46 -18.63
C PRO A 26 -13.31 2.42 -18.06
N LEU A 27 -13.05 2.00 -16.83
CA LEU A 27 -13.85 1.00 -16.13
C LEU A 27 -14.98 1.67 -15.35
N TYR A 28 -16.19 1.14 -15.48
CA TYR A 28 -17.39 1.65 -14.82
C TYR A 28 -18.00 0.60 -13.89
N PHE A 29 -18.64 1.04 -12.81
CA PHE A 29 -19.33 0.19 -11.85
C PHE A 29 -20.70 -0.28 -12.40
N THR A 30 -20.66 -1.14 -13.41
CA THR A 30 -21.83 -1.73 -14.07
C THR A 30 -22.20 -3.10 -13.47
N GLN A 31 -23.35 -3.64 -13.86
CA GLN A 31 -23.71 -5.02 -13.52
C GLN A 31 -22.67 -6.04 -14.02
N GLU A 32 -22.22 -5.89 -15.26
CA GLU A 32 -21.18 -6.75 -15.86
C GLU A 32 -19.88 -6.75 -15.02
N PHE A 33 -19.43 -5.57 -14.58
CA PHE A 33 -18.27 -5.46 -13.70
C PHE A 33 -18.47 -6.23 -12.38
N ARG A 34 -19.65 -6.10 -11.75
CA ARG A 34 -19.95 -6.80 -10.50
C ARG A 34 -19.94 -8.31 -10.67
N GLU A 35 -20.54 -8.80 -11.74
CA GLU A 35 -20.58 -10.23 -12.07
C GLU A 35 -19.18 -10.77 -12.32
N LYS A 36 -18.37 -10.09 -13.13
CA LYS A 36 -16.96 -10.46 -13.37
C LYS A 36 -16.16 -10.47 -12.06
N LYS A 37 -16.33 -9.45 -11.21
CA LYS A 37 -15.64 -9.36 -9.92
C LYS A 37 -16.05 -10.46 -8.95
N ARG A 38 -17.34 -10.83 -8.90
CA ARG A 38 -17.80 -11.98 -8.11
C ARG A 38 -17.21 -13.29 -8.60
N ALA A 39 -17.22 -13.50 -9.92
CA ALA A 39 -16.68 -14.72 -10.54
C ALA A 39 -15.17 -14.88 -10.31
N ALA A 40 -14.42 -13.78 -10.28
CA ALA A 40 -12.97 -13.79 -10.05
C ALA A 40 -12.57 -13.82 -8.56
N SER A 41 -13.50 -13.50 -7.64
CA SER A 41 -13.17 -13.34 -6.23
C SER A 41 -13.11 -14.67 -5.49
N LYS A 42 -12.09 -14.81 -4.63
CA LYS A 42 -11.92 -15.95 -3.71
C LYS A 42 -12.50 -15.69 -2.32
N TYR A 43 -13.00 -14.48 -2.08
CA TYR A 43 -13.60 -14.13 -0.79
C TYR A 43 -14.95 -14.83 -0.61
N PRO A 44 -15.39 -15.13 0.63
CA PRO A 44 -16.77 -15.52 0.90
C PRO A 44 -17.77 -14.51 0.34
N VAL A 45 -18.92 -14.98 -0.13
CA VAL A 45 -19.97 -14.15 -0.73
C VAL A 45 -20.33 -12.95 0.15
N SER A 46 -20.40 -13.14 1.46
CA SER A 46 -20.69 -12.06 2.42
C SER A 46 -19.65 -10.93 2.41
N ILE A 47 -18.38 -11.23 2.18
CA ILE A 47 -17.30 -10.23 2.07
C ILE A 47 -17.36 -9.59 0.68
N GLN A 48 -17.62 -10.37 -0.37
CA GLN A 48 -17.80 -9.84 -1.72
C GLN A 48 -18.93 -8.81 -1.76
N ASP A 49 -20.05 -9.10 -1.12
CA ASP A 49 -21.21 -8.21 -1.08
C ASP A 49 -20.92 -6.91 -0.32
N LYS A 50 -20.17 -6.97 0.77
CA LYS A 50 -19.68 -5.77 1.48
C LYS A 50 -18.81 -4.91 0.57
N ILE A 51 -17.81 -5.50 -0.09
CA ILE A 51 -16.93 -4.80 -1.03
C ILE A 51 -17.74 -4.15 -2.16
N LEU A 52 -18.72 -4.86 -2.73
CA LEU A 52 -19.56 -4.32 -3.80
C LEU A 52 -20.48 -3.20 -3.30
N ALA A 53 -20.98 -3.28 -2.07
CA ALA A 53 -21.74 -2.21 -1.45
C ALA A 53 -20.88 -0.95 -1.26
N GLU A 54 -19.65 -1.09 -0.76
CA GLU A 54 -18.69 0.01 -0.63
C GLU A 54 -18.37 0.64 -1.99
N TYR A 55 -18.14 -0.17 -3.03
CA TYR A 55 -17.93 0.34 -4.39
C TYR A 55 -19.17 1.10 -4.89
N LYS A 56 -20.38 0.59 -4.63
CA LYS A 56 -21.62 1.27 -5.01
C LYS A 56 -21.77 2.60 -4.30
N GLU A 57 -21.41 2.68 -3.02
CA GLU A 57 -21.42 3.92 -2.24
C GLU A 57 -20.40 4.94 -2.78
N MET A 58 -19.18 4.48 -3.12
CA MET A 58 -18.11 5.33 -3.61
C MET A 58 -18.38 5.88 -5.02
N TYR A 59 -18.82 5.02 -5.94
CA TYR A 59 -18.88 5.35 -7.37
C TYR A 59 -20.32 5.60 -7.87
N GLY A 60 -21.32 5.03 -7.21
CA GLY A 60 -22.71 5.01 -7.73
C GLY A 60 -22.90 3.99 -8.85
N GLU A 61 -24.16 3.76 -9.23
CA GLU A 61 -24.51 2.84 -10.31
C GLU A 61 -24.05 3.40 -11.66
N GLY A 62 -23.24 2.64 -12.40
CA GLY A 62 -22.64 3.10 -13.66
C GLY A 62 -21.55 4.17 -13.50
N GLY A 63 -21.10 4.45 -12.27
CA GLY A 63 -20.06 5.44 -12.00
C GLY A 63 -18.67 5.00 -12.45
N LEU A 64 -17.80 5.97 -12.74
CA LEU A 64 -16.42 5.73 -13.12
C LEU A 64 -15.62 5.17 -11.92
N ILE A 65 -14.97 4.02 -12.10
CA ILE A 65 -14.08 3.46 -11.09
C ILE A 65 -12.76 4.22 -11.14
N CYS A 66 -12.46 4.93 -10.07
CA CYS A 66 -11.30 5.79 -9.94
C CYS A 66 -10.77 5.77 -8.51
N ASP A 67 -9.70 6.50 -8.26
CA ASP A 67 -9.14 6.68 -6.92
C ASP A 67 -10.21 7.12 -5.91
N SER A 68 -10.31 6.42 -4.79
CA SER A 68 -11.28 6.71 -3.73
C SER A 68 -11.09 8.10 -3.13
N ARG A 69 -9.89 8.69 -3.22
CA ARG A 69 -9.60 10.05 -2.74
C ARG A 69 -10.22 11.13 -3.65
N LEU A 70 -10.48 10.84 -4.92
CA LEU A 70 -10.84 11.84 -5.94
C LEU A 70 -12.08 12.66 -5.57
N LYS A 71 -13.11 12.02 -5.02
CA LYS A 71 -14.32 12.70 -4.55
C LYS A 71 -13.98 13.76 -3.51
N LYS A 72 -13.14 13.41 -2.53
CA LYS A 72 -12.76 14.32 -1.45
C LYS A 72 -11.95 15.51 -1.95
N VAL A 73 -11.01 15.28 -2.87
CA VAL A 73 -10.21 16.34 -3.48
C VAL A 73 -11.10 17.32 -4.26
N LYS A 74 -12.11 16.83 -4.99
CA LYS A 74 -13.10 17.68 -5.67
C LYS A 74 -13.92 18.52 -4.70
N GLU A 75 -14.38 17.93 -3.59
CA GLU A 75 -15.10 18.66 -2.53
C GLU A 75 -14.25 19.78 -1.91
N CYS A 76 -12.91 19.64 -1.90
CA CYS A 76 -11.96 20.66 -1.45
C CYS A 76 -11.58 21.70 -2.52
N GLY A 77 -12.27 21.75 -3.65
CA GLY A 77 -11.96 22.72 -4.72
C GLY A 77 -10.91 22.25 -5.73
N GLY A 78 -10.56 20.95 -5.73
CA GLY A 78 -9.68 20.33 -6.72
C GLY A 78 -8.24 20.11 -6.26
N GLN A 79 -7.84 20.66 -5.12
CA GLN A 79 -6.55 20.43 -4.48
C GLN A 79 -6.71 20.25 -2.98
N MET A 80 -5.92 19.39 -2.36
CA MET A 80 -5.88 19.26 -0.90
C MET A 80 -4.58 18.64 -0.40
N ILE A 81 -4.20 18.98 0.83
CA ILE A 81 -3.16 18.25 1.55
C ILE A 81 -3.72 16.88 1.95
N ALA A 82 -3.04 15.82 1.54
CA ALA A 82 -3.38 14.45 1.85
C ALA A 82 -3.04 14.12 3.30
N LYS A 83 -3.81 13.21 3.89
CA LYS A 83 -3.43 12.61 5.18
C LYS A 83 -2.16 11.78 4.98
N THR A 84 -1.33 11.65 6.01
CA THR A 84 -0.10 10.86 5.96
C THR A 84 -0.33 9.42 5.51
N ASN A 85 -1.40 8.78 5.98
CA ASN A 85 -1.76 7.41 5.58
C ASN A 85 -2.39 7.32 4.18
N TRP A 86 -2.44 8.42 3.43
CA TRP A 86 -2.86 8.47 2.03
C TRP A 86 -1.69 8.56 1.07
N PHE A 87 -0.44 8.44 1.57
CA PHE A 87 0.73 8.24 0.73
C PHE A 87 0.69 6.82 0.16
N TYR A 88 -0.07 6.65 -0.91
CA TYR A 88 -0.11 5.40 -1.64
C TYR A 88 -0.36 5.66 -3.12
N GLY A 89 0.27 4.83 -3.95
CA GLY A 89 0.22 4.91 -5.40
C GLY A 89 0.83 6.20 -5.97
N TYR A 90 1.61 6.08 -7.05
CA TYR A 90 2.04 7.18 -7.93
C TYR A 90 2.46 8.47 -7.17
N SER A 91 3.27 8.29 -6.13
CA SER A 91 3.69 9.35 -5.23
C SER A 91 5.06 9.90 -5.65
N SER A 92 5.28 11.20 -5.42
CA SER A 92 6.59 11.82 -5.63
C SER A 92 7.25 12.16 -4.29
N PHE A 93 8.57 12.20 -4.30
CA PHE A 93 9.40 12.57 -3.15
C PHE A 93 10.81 12.91 -3.65
N SER A 94 11.54 13.70 -2.85
CA SER A 94 12.95 13.97 -3.16
C SER A 94 13.83 12.76 -2.78
N LEU A 95 14.94 12.59 -3.50
CA LEU A 95 15.97 11.60 -3.11
C LEU A 95 16.49 11.89 -1.70
N GLU A 96 16.68 13.16 -1.33
CA GLU A 96 17.13 13.53 0.01
C GLU A 96 16.18 13.00 1.08
N SER A 97 14.87 13.21 0.90
CA SER A 97 13.85 12.76 1.83
C SER A 97 13.80 11.24 1.93
N ALA A 98 13.94 10.52 0.81
CA ALA A 98 14.07 9.06 0.82
C ALA A 98 15.31 8.61 1.61
N LEU A 99 16.45 9.26 1.42
CA LEU A 99 17.68 8.99 2.15
C LEU A 99 17.61 9.41 3.64
N LYS A 100 16.74 10.36 4.00
CA LYS A 100 16.51 10.78 5.40
C LYS A 100 15.82 9.67 6.20
N VAL A 101 14.89 8.95 5.58
CA VAL A 101 14.14 7.83 6.17
C VAL A 101 14.70 6.45 5.84
N ASN A 102 15.85 6.39 5.16
CA ASN A 102 16.53 5.16 4.76
C ASN A 102 15.74 4.27 3.78
N GLY A 103 14.96 4.88 2.88
CA GLY A 103 14.21 4.16 1.86
C GLY A 103 12.95 3.46 2.37
N MET A 104 12.54 2.41 1.64
CA MET A 104 11.39 1.56 1.99
C MET A 104 11.79 0.54 3.07
N ASP A 105 10.84 0.12 3.90
CA ASP A 105 11.08 -0.88 4.94
C ASP A 105 11.06 -2.30 4.34
N GLU A 106 12.24 -2.89 4.16
CA GLU A 106 12.39 -4.23 3.59
C GLU A 106 11.86 -5.34 4.52
N LEU A 107 11.53 -5.02 5.79
CA LEU A 107 10.76 -5.94 6.63
C LEU A 107 9.36 -6.20 6.06
N MET A 108 8.83 -5.30 5.23
CA MET A 108 7.51 -5.43 4.58
C MET A 108 7.55 -6.24 3.27
N ASP A 109 8.73 -6.61 2.79
CA ASP A 109 8.89 -7.42 1.59
C ASP A 109 8.25 -8.81 1.75
N GLY A 110 8.03 -9.47 0.61
CA GLY A 110 7.48 -10.82 0.52
C GLY A 110 5.95 -10.90 0.66
N ASP A 111 5.29 -9.84 1.16
CA ASP A 111 3.83 -9.76 1.27
C ASP A 111 3.28 -8.50 0.61
N PHE A 112 2.00 -8.54 0.21
CA PHE A 112 1.37 -7.44 -0.52
C PHE A 112 1.02 -6.25 0.40
N SER A 113 1.11 -5.04 -0.18
CA SER A 113 0.51 -3.78 0.30
C SER A 113 1.26 -3.04 1.42
N LEU A 114 0.92 -1.75 1.58
CA LEU A 114 1.28 -0.82 2.67
C LEU A 114 2.73 -0.31 2.76
N MET A 115 3.65 -0.78 1.92
CA MET A 115 5.03 -0.25 1.90
C MET A 115 5.08 1.25 1.61
N ASP A 116 4.25 1.72 0.67
CA ASP A 116 4.11 3.13 0.35
C ASP A 116 3.52 3.94 1.53
N VAL A 117 2.48 3.40 2.16
CA VAL A 117 1.86 4.02 3.34
C VAL A 117 2.86 4.14 4.49
N ASP A 118 3.67 3.10 4.75
CA ASP A 118 4.73 3.12 5.76
C ASP A 118 5.79 4.18 5.44
N PHE A 119 6.22 4.24 4.19
CA PHE A 119 7.16 5.26 3.72
C PHE A 119 6.63 6.68 3.94
N GLY A 120 5.36 6.94 3.59
CA GLY A 120 4.72 8.23 3.87
C GLY A 120 4.63 8.56 5.35
N GLN A 121 4.34 7.57 6.21
CA GLN A 121 4.36 7.74 7.67
C GLN A 121 5.76 8.10 8.18
N ARG A 122 6.79 7.41 7.70
CA ARG A 122 8.20 7.68 8.05
C ARG A 122 8.62 9.08 7.63
N LEU A 123 8.24 9.51 6.43
CA LEU A 123 8.46 10.88 5.96
C LEU A 123 7.82 11.90 6.92
N ALA A 124 6.54 11.71 7.28
CA ALA A 124 5.88 12.62 8.23
C ALA A 124 6.57 12.62 9.61
N MET A 125 7.00 11.45 10.11
CA MET A 125 7.81 11.35 11.34
C MET A 125 9.18 12.04 11.22
N ALA A 126 9.71 12.16 10.00
CA ALA A 126 10.97 12.83 9.67
C ALA A 126 10.76 14.29 9.22
N GLU A 127 9.77 14.99 9.79
CA GLU A 127 9.50 16.42 9.60
C GLU A 127 8.93 16.79 8.21
N HIS A 128 8.42 15.80 7.46
CA HIS A 128 7.70 16.02 6.21
C HIS A 128 6.18 15.90 6.40
N GLU A 129 5.64 16.51 7.47
CA GLU A 129 4.20 16.53 7.71
C GLU A 129 3.51 17.59 6.82
N ASN A 130 2.29 17.31 6.36
CA ASN A 130 1.46 18.25 5.58
C ASN A 130 2.03 18.70 4.22
N ILE A 131 2.98 17.97 3.64
CA ILE A 131 3.54 18.29 2.32
C ILE A 131 2.96 17.44 1.18
N PHE A 132 2.20 16.38 1.49
CA PHE A 132 1.63 15.52 0.46
C PHE A 132 0.44 16.20 -0.21
N LEU A 133 0.53 16.49 -1.51
CA LEU A 133 -0.50 17.25 -2.22
C LEU A 133 -1.25 16.36 -3.20
N LEU A 134 -2.58 16.33 -3.10
CA LEU A 134 -3.45 15.75 -4.11
C LEU A 134 -4.01 16.86 -5.00
N ASP A 135 -4.02 16.63 -6.30
CA ASP A 135 -4.55 17.55 -7.31
C ASP A 135 -5.34 16.77 -8.36
N ILE A 136 -6.57 17.20 -8.66
CA ILE A 136 -7.41 16.58 -9.70
C ILE A 136 -6.81 16.66 -11.11
N LYS A 137 -5.79 17.49 -11.32
CA LYS A 137 -5.01 17.57 -12.57
C LYS A 137 -3.94 16.50 -12.68
N LEU A 138 -3.58 15.85 -11.57
CA LEU A 138 -2.60 14.77 -11.53
C LEU A 138 -3.32 13.42 -11.54
N LEU A 139 -3.73 13.01 -12.75
CA LEU A 139 -4.40 11.75 -12.99
C LEU A 139 -3.52 10.83 -13.84
N VAL A 140 -3.39 9.59 -13.43
CA VAL A 140 -2.80 8.50 -14.21
C VAL A 140 -3.86 7.49 -14.63
N ILE A 141 -3.56 6.73 -15.68
CA ILE A 141 -4.37 5.59 -16.08
C ILE A 141 -3.78 4.34 -15.44
N GLU A 142 -4.58 3.65 -14.63
CA GLU A 142 -4.20 2.35 -14.08
C GLU A 142 -4.96 1.25 -14.81
N HIS A 143 -4.23 0.44 -15.56
CA HIS A 143 -4.80 -0.71 -16.23
C HIS A 143 -5.04 -1.85 -15.23
N CYS A 144 -6.31 -2.16 -15.00
CA CYS A 144 -6.71 -3.39 -14.34
C CYS A 144 -6.24 -4.57 -15.19
N HIS A 145 -5.55 -5.51 -14.55
CA HIS A 145 -5.20 -6.79 -15.13
C HIS A 145 -5.66 -7.91 -14.21
N ASP A 146 -5.94 -9.07 -14.78
CA ASP A 146 -6.16 -10.28 -14.00
C ASP A 146 -4.82 -10.76 -13.41
N SER A 147 -4.89 -11.63 -12.40
CA SER A 147 -3.68 -12.29 -11.88
C SER A 147 -2.98 -13.05 -13.00
N LEU A 148 -1.64 -13.07 -12.95
CA LEU A 148 -0.84 -13.85 -13.88
C LEU A 148 -1.23 -15.32 -13.80
N SER A 149 -1.23 -16.00 -14.95
CA SER A 149 -1.62 -17.42 -15.04
C SER A 149 -0.73 -18.27 -14.13
N SER A 150 -1.34 -19.17 -13.36
CA SER A 150 -0.62 -20.16 -12.54
C SER A 150 0.25 -21.10 -13.37
N ARG A 151 0.03 -21.18 -14.69
CA ARG A 151 0.91 -21.91 -15.60
C ARG A 151 2.31 -21.28 -15.70
N VAL A 152 2.43 -19.96 -15.52
CA VAL A 152 3.69 -19.23 -15.72
C VAL A 152 4.51 -19.16 -14.44
N PHE A 153 3.87 -18.84 -13.32
CA PHE A 153 4.55 -18.66 -12.04
C PHE A 153 4.39 -19.87 -11.09
N GLY A 154 3.79 -20.96 -11.55
CA GLY A 154 3.26 -21.99 -10.65
C GLY A 154 2.07 -21.45 -9.86
N ASN A 155 1.56 -22.24 -8.90
CA ASN A 155 0.60 -21.72 -7.94
C ASN A 155 1.33 -20.86 -6.90
N VAL A 156 1.85 -19.68 -7.28
CA VAL A 156 2.29 -18.65 -6.30
C VAL A 156 1.18 -18.32 -5.31
N GLN A 157 -0.07 -18.53 -5.74
CA GLN A 157 -1.25 -18.40 -4.92
C GLN A 157 -1.33 -19.42 -3.77
N ASP A 158 -0.52 -20.48 -3.79
CA ASP A 158 -0.36 -21.46 -2.69
C ASP A 158 0.77 -21.05 -1.73
N ILE A 159 1.63 -20.10 -2.13
CA ILE A 159 2.59 -19.43 -1.23
C ILE A 159 1.78 -18.39 -0.46
N GLY A 160 1.21 -18.82 0.66
CA GLY A 160 0.41 -17.96 1.52
C GLY A 160 1.22 -16.79 2.08
N THR A 161 0.52 -15.82 2.62
CA THR A 161 1.11 -14.65 3.27
C THR A 161 1.74 -15.08 4.59
N ILE A 162 2.96 -14.65 4.89
CA ILE A 162 3.68 -15.10 6.10
C ILE A 162 3.49 -14.15 7.29
N LYS A 163 3.23 -12.86 7.01
CA LYS A 163 2.94 -11.85 8.03
C LYS A 163 2.05 -10.73 7.48
N CYS A 164 1.51 -9.90 8.38
CA CYS A 164 0.72 -8.73 8.00
C CYS A 164 1.58 -7.45 7.99
N ASN A 165 1.70 -6.77 6.85
CA ASN A 165 2.43 -5.49 6.78
C ASN A 165 1.81 -4.39 7.68
N TYR A 166 0.51 -4.47 7.97
CA TYR A 166 -0.13 -3.56 8.94
C TYR A 166 0.43 -3.72 10.36
N ALA A 167 0.81 -4.94 10.77
CA ALA A 167 1.41 -5.17 12.08
C ALA A 167 2.78 -4.47 12.21
N ILE A 168 3.58 -4.50 11.14
CA ILE A 168 4.87 -3.80 11.08
C ILE A 168 4.65 -2.28 11.06
N LEU A 169 3.70 -1.79 10.25
CA LEU A 169 3.32 -0.38 10.19
C LEU A 169 2.98 0.17 11.58
N GLU A 170 2.08 -0.50 12.32
CA GLU A 170 1.69 -0.07 13.66
C GLU A 170 2.84 -0.21 14.66
N LEU A 171 3.68 -1.23 14.54
CA LEU A 171 4.89 -1.34 15.37
C LEU A 171 5.83 -0.15 15.14
N ASN A 172 6.12 0.18 13.89
CA ASN A 172 6.98 1.31 13.50
C ASN A 172 6.45 2.62 14.07
N LYS A 173 5.15 2.84 13.96
CA LYS A 173 4.47 4.01 14.55
C LYS A 173 4.57 4.04 16.08
N ARG A 174 4.33 2.91 16.76
CA ARG A 174 4.43 2.80 18.22
C ARG A 174 5.85 3.06 18.73
N LYS A 175 6.86 2.49 18.06
CA LYS A 175 8.28 2.68 18.39
C LYS A 175 8.88 3.96 17.77
N LYS A 176 8.07 4.76 17.04
CA LYS A 176 8.50 5.99 16.34
C LYS A 176 9.72 5.78 15.45
N ARG A 177 9.78 4.65 14.76
CA ARG A 177 10.86 4.30 13.83
C ARG A 177 10.69 5.13 12.57
N CYS A 178 11.39 6.26 12.47
CA CYS A 178 11.37 7.09 11.27
C CYS A 178 12.32 6.59 10.17
N LYS A 179 13.38 5.85 10.51
CA LYS A 179 14.33 5.27 9.55
C LYS A 179 14.10 3.76 9.35
N ALA A 180 13.97 3.32 8.12
CA ALA A 180 13.81 1.91 7.74
C ALA A 180 15.15 1.16 7.88
N ASN A 181 15.14 -0.17 7.97
CA ASN A 181 16.34 -1.04 7.83
C ASN A 181 17.54 -0.71 8.74
N GLN A 182 17.32 -0.07 9.90
CA GLN A 182 18.39 0.33 10.83
C GLN A 182 18.37 -0.42 12.17
N THR A 183 17.31 -1.18 12.44
CA THR A 183 17.13 -1.84 13.73
C THR A 183 16.51 -3.20 13.51
N LEU A 184 17.13 -4.21 14.11
CA LEU A 184 16.58 -5.56 14.15
C LEU A 184 15.36 -5.60 15.06
N LEU A 185 14.34 -6.33 14.65
CA LEU A 185 13.23 -6.77 15.47
C LEU A 185 13.77 -7.69 16.56
N ASP A 186 13.49 -7.32 17.81
CA ASP A 186 13.76 -8.16 18.97
C ASP A 186 12.63 -9.20 19.18
N ALA A 187 12.74 -10.02 20.23
CA ALA A 187 11.73 -11.03 20.52
C ALA A 187 10.35 -10.43 20.86
N GLU A 188 10.30 -9.24 21.46
CA GLU A 188 9.06 -8.54 21.79
C GLU A 188 8.38 -8.00 20.52
N ASP A 189 9.18 -7.49 19.58
CA ASP A 189 8.72 -7.05 18.27
C ASP A 189 8.10 -8.20 17.47
N LEU A 190 8.77 -9.35 17.44
CA LEU A 190 8.30 -10.53 16.73
C LEU A 190 7.00 -11.08 17.35
N ASP A 191 6.91 -11.14 18.68
CA ASP A 191 5.68 -11.53 19.38
C ASP A 191 4.53 -10.55 19.09
N TYR A 192 4.81 -9.25 19.10
CA TYR A 192 3.83 -8.23 18.73
C TYR A 192 3.34 -8.41 17.30
N ILE A 193 4.25 -8.55 16.33
CA ILE A 193 3.90 -8.72 14.91
C ILE A 193 3.05 -9.96 14.71
N LYS A 194 3.41 -11.08 15.34
CA LYS A 194 2.64 -12.32 15.30
C LYS A 194 1.25 -12.11 15.88
N LYS A 195 1.14 -11.53 17.07
CA LYS A 195 -0.15 -11.28 17.74
C LYS A 195 -1.07 -10.41 16.90
N GLU A 196 -0.57 -9.30 16.35
CA GLU A 196 -1.37 -8.41 15.50
C GLU A 196 -1.74 -9.06 14.16
N THR A 197 -0.81 -9.81 13.56
CA THR A 197 -1.05 -10.55 12.31
C THR A 197 -2.21 -11.55 12.48
N LEU A 198 -2.21 -12.32 13.56
CA LEU A 198 -3.24 -13.33 13.84
C LEU A 198 -4.52 -12.74 14.45
N GLY A 199 -4.50 -11.47 14.83
CA GLY A 199 -5.60 -10.78 15.49
C GLY A 199 -6.56 -10.03 14.53
N PRO A 200 -7.71 -9.56 15.04
CA PRO A 200 -8.62 -8.68 14.30
C PRO A 200 -8.00 -7.33 13.93
N ALA A 201 -7.47 -7.32 12.72
CA ALA A 201 -7.74 -6.44 11.58
C ALA A 201 -7.03 -7.08 10.36
N CYS A 202 -5.92 -7.77 10.64
CA CYS A 202 -5.15 -8.59 9.73
C CYS A 202 -5.80 -9.96 9.45
N SER A 203 -6.29 -10.65 10.48
CA SER A 203 -6.88 -11.99 10.33
C SER A 203 -8.39 -11.97 10.55
N TRP A 204 -9.16 -12.24 9.49
CA TRP A 204 -10.62 -12.37 9.52
C TRP A 204 -11.10 -13.83 9.48
N ARG A 205 -10.17 -14.79 9.33
CA ARG A 205 -10.44 -16.24 9.39
C ARG A 205 -9.22 -16.97 9.97
N PRO A 206 -9.41 -18.13 10.61
CA PRO A 206 -8.29 -18.98 11.02
C PRO A 206 -7.37 -19.32 9.84
N HIS A 207 -6.06 -19.43 10.10
CA HIS A 207 -5.05 -19.89 9.13
C HIS A 207 -5.02 -19.08 7.84
N LEU A 208 -5.30 -17.76 7.91
CA LEU A 208 -5.10 -16.86 6.78
C LEU A 208 -3.61 -16.75 6.42
N TYR A 209 -2.75 -16.76 7.45
CA TYR A 209 -1.31 -16.69 7.32
C TYR A 209 -0.69 -18.08 7.42
N MET A 210 0.42 -18.30 6.71
CA MET A 210 1.10 -19.59 6.68
C MET A 210 1.53 -20.00 8.08
N ASP A 211 1.15 -21.22 8.47
CA ASP A 211 1.50 -21.87 9.73
C ASP A 211 1.29 -20.96 10.97
N ASP A 212 0.33 -20.04 10.90
CA ASP A 212 0.06 -19.03 11.93
C ASP A 212 1.33 -18.32 12.45
N CYS A 213 2.22 -17.92 11.51
CA CYS A 213 3.50 -17.27 11.80
C CYS A 213 4.51 -18.15 12.59
N GLU A 214 4.37 -19.48 12.54
CA GLU A 214 5.31 -20.43 13.17
C GLU A 214 6.11 -21.24 12.14
N GLY A 215 5.79 -21.07 10.87
CA GLY A 215 6.36 -21.82 9.75
C GLY A 215 7.80 -21.44 9.44
N PRO A 216 8.51 -22.29 8.66
CA PRO A 216 9.88 -22.04 8.26
C PRO A 216 10.09 -20.71 7.53
N MET A 217 9.10 -20.25 6.75
CA MET A 217 9.20 -18.98 6.03
C MET A 217 9.13 -17.76 6.95
N PHE A 218 8.30 -17.80 7.99
CA PHE A 218 8.28 -16.72 8.99
C PHE A 218 9.59 -16.68 9.77
N LYS A 219 10.14 -17.84 10.15
CA LYS A 219 11.46 -17.94 10.80
C LYS A 219 12.57 -17.40 9.91
N LEU A 220 12.59 -17.79 8.63
CA LEU A 220 13.55 -17.29 7.66
C LEU A 220 13.49 -15.76 7.56
N TRP A 221 12.30 -15.19 7.43
CA TRP A 221 12.09 -13.73 7.42
C TRP A 221 12.60 -13.07 8.72
N ALA A 222 12.26 -13.62 9.88
CA ALA A 222 12.67 -13.10 11.18
C ALA A 222 14.18 -13.19 11.43
N GLU A 223 14.86 -14.19 10.85
CA GLU A 223 16.30 -14.42 11.00
C GLU A 223 17.15 -13.65 9.97
N ASN A 224 16.57 -13.23 8.85
CA ASN A 224 17.28 -12.58 7.74
C ASN A 224 16.80 -11.13 7.53
N GLN A 225 16.72 -10.38 8.63
CA GLN A 225 16.29 -8.99 8.59
C GLN A 225 17.38 -8.10 7.97
N PRO A 226 17.10 -7.39 6.88
CA PRO A 226 18.07 -6.53 6.23
C PRO A 226 18.40 -5.32 7.10
N ILE A 227 19.70 -5.04 7.23
CA ILE A 227 20.22 -3.89 7.96
C ILE A 227 21.27 -3.20 7.09
N PHE A 228 20.99 -1.96 6.70
CA PHE A 228 21.86 -1.18 5.84
C PHE A 228 21.60 0.32 5.97
N ASP A 229 22.50 1.14 5.43
CA ASP A 229 22.31 2.57 5.24
C ASP A 229 22.31 2.89 3.74
N LEU A 230 21.15 3.31 3.22
CA LEU A 230 20.93 3.59 1.81
C LEU A 230 21.86 4.69 1.28
N ARG A 231 22.34 5.62 2.14
CA ARG A 231 23.32 6.63 1.72
C ARG A 231 24.68 6.01 1.45
N GLU A 232 25.05 4.97 2.20
CA GLU A 232 26.32 4.26 2.00
C GLU A 232 26.23 3.30 0.81
N GLU A 233 25.14 2.53 0.69
CA GLU A 233 24.89 1.65 -0.48
C GLU A 233 25.00 2.43 -1.80
N ARG A 234 24.41 3.63 -1.86
CA ARG A 234 24.49 4.49 -3.05
C ARG A 234 25.92 4.94 -3.41
N ARG A 235 26.86 4.97 -2.47
CA ARG A 235 28.25 5.36 -2.76
C ARG A 235 29.08 4.22 -3.33
N LEU A 236 28.58 2.99 -3.24
CA LEU A 236 29.27 1.79 -3.73
C LEU A 236 28.99 1.52 -5.22
N GLU A 237 28.06 2.26 -5.83
CA GLU A 237 27.76 2.29 -7.28
C GLU A 237 28.52 3.41 -8.01
#